data_AF-A0A1D8GBI7-F1
#
_entry.id   AF-A0A1D8GBI7-F1
#
_cell.length_a   1.000
_cell.length_b   1.000
_cell.length_c   1.000
_cell.angle_alpha   90.00
_cell.angle_beta   90.00
_cell.angle_gamma   90.00
#
_symmetry.space_group_name_H-M   'P 1'
#
loop_
_entity.id
_entity.type
_entity.pdbx_description
1 polymer ?
#
loop_
_entity_poly.entity_id
_entity_poly.type
_entity_poly.pdbx_seq_one_letter_code
_entity_poly.pdbx_strand_id
1 'polypeptide(L)'
;MATSNAIEKETASLNIGKIIVIVLVVFTMIPATILGIMYFTNENFKYIANNYLSQSPGFIGTYFQSFPTREEKEARKKLVANYLLNTDVSRASDKLTIIKQEDEALYNDLIRIMGQINSKQTEKVLELLRDNSLKKDILTLTLEQIEADNKNTLVDKAKFYETLTLANLIKEIEQNLMNEFVSFREIGLIMEQMKDATTIKVLKHLDEDVTTRILSNFESKEKQGKIQQNLHQLKDKELSLMNAAQIYNGEKIETLAKELGDEKKYKLDELIVIFRNMDLLQTAKTFNRMEDAQFQSKLLSKMKEAEILEPDQGLKTDDVLLAMRLFRQHDERVNDLIKVYGKMTAQQIADLIENLYKGNGNIIKETFSNKESITITDKDLALGLLRSLKEKTQAEVIAALESKLGSEISKQLTMPD
;
A
#
# COMPACT_ATOMS: atom_id res chain seq x y z
N MET A 1 -51.75 -102.76 10.74
CA MET A 1 -50.67 -103.02 11.71
C MET A 1 -49.40 -103.29 10.91
N ALA A 2 -48.56 -102.27 10.73
CA ALA A 2 -47.24 -102.36 10.15
C ALA A 2 -46.30 -101.67 11.14
N THR A 3 -45.50 -102.47 11.83
CA THR A 3 -44.61 -102.01 12.91
C THR A 3 -43.33 -101.44 12.32
N SER A 4 -43.15 -100.15 12.58
CA SER A 4 -41.90 -99.45 12.88
C SER A 4 -40.71 -100.38 13.14
N ASN A 5 -39.66 -100.24 12.32
CA ASN A 5 -38.27 -100.32 12.72
C ASN A 5 -37.43 -99.59 11.66
N ALA A 6 -37.49 -98.26 11.71
CA ALA A 6 -36.59 -97.40 10.97
C ALA A 6 -35.37 -97.10 11.87
N ILE A 7 -34.19 -97.34 11.28
CA ILE A 7 -32.89 -96.78 11.64
C ILE A 7 -32.17 -97.50 12.79
N GLU A 8 -31.59 -98.65 12.43
CA GLU A 8 -30.43 -99.23 13.09
C GLU A 8 -29.20 -98.31 12.99
N LYS A 9 -28.59 -98.06 14.16
CA LYS A 9 -27.15 -98.04 14.44
C LYS A 9 -26.21 -97.42 13.38
N GLU A 10 -25.81 -96.17 13.66
CA GLU A 10 -24.46 -95.70 13.38
C GLU A 10 -23.79 -95.23 14.69
N THR A 11 -23.71 -96.14 15.68
CA THR A 11 -22.76 -96.00 16.78
C THR A 11 -21.39 -96.43 16.28
N ALA A 12 -20.66 -95.50 15.63
CA ALA A 12 -19.24 -95.67 15.42
C ALA A 12 -18.59 -95.90 16.79
N SER A 13 -18.04 -97.10 16.99
CA SER A 13 -17.24 -97.42 18.17
C SER A 13 -16.11 -96.39 18.26
N LEU A 14 -16.26 -95.41 19.15
CA LEU A 14 -15.21 -94.45 19.45
C LEU A 14 -14.06 -95.25 20.04
N ASN A 15 -13.05 -95.48 19.20
CA ASN A 15 -11.79 -96.09 19.57
C ASN A 15 -11.30 -95.40 20.86
N ILE A 16 -10.95 -96.14 21.91
CA ILE A 16 -10.64 -95.57 23.25
C ILE A 16 -9.63 -94.42 23.16
N GLY A 17 -8.69 -94.49 22.20
CA GLY A 17 -7.76 -93.40 21.88
C GLY A 17 -8.42 -92.08 21.44
N LYS A 18 -9.51 -92.11 20.66
CA LYS A 18 -10.28 -90.90 20.28
C LYS A 18 -10.98 -90.28 21.48
N ILE A 19 -11.51 -91.09 22.41
CA ILE A 19 -12.12 -90.58 23.65
C ILE A 19 -11.05 -89.91 24.52
N ILE A 20 -9.89 -90.53 24.68
CA ILE A 20 -8.76 -89.96 25.43
C ILE A 20 -8.31 -88.64 24.80
N VAL A 21 -8.18 -88.57 23.47
CA VAL A 21 -7.81 -87.34 22.76
C VAL A 21 -8.88 -86.25 22.94
N ILE A 22 -10.17 -86.59 22.81
CA ILE A 22 -11.26 -85.62 23.03
C ILE A 22 -11.24 -85.10 24.47
N VAL A 23 -11.07 -85.98 25.46
CA VAL A 23 -10.98 -85.58 26.87
C VAL A 23 -9.76 -84.69 27.10
N LEU A 24 -8.60 -85.01 26.52
CA LEU A 24 -7.38 -84.22 26.66
C LEU A 24 -7.49 -82.84 25.98
N VAL A 25 -8.12 -82.78 24.80
CA VAL A 25 -8.43 -81.52 24.12
C VAL A 25 -9.39 -80.69 24.97
N VAL A 26 -10.51 -81.24 25.42
CA VAL A 26 -11.49 -80.49 26.23
C VAL A 26 -10.88 -80.00 27.55
N PHE A 27 -10.07 -80.83 28.22
CA PHE A 27 -9.41 -80.48 29.48
C PHE A 27 -8.33 -79.41 29.33
N THR A 28 -7.77 -79.22 28.12
CA THR A 28 -6.80 -78.15 27.84
C THR A 28 -7.46 -76.89 27.27
N MET A 29 -8.45 -77.06 26.40
CA MET A 29 -9.14 -75.95 25.72
C MET A 29 -9.96 -75.11 26.68
N ILE A 30 -10.69 -75.74 27.62
CA ILE A 30 -11.54 -75.02 28.58
C ILE A 30 -10.70 -74.10 29.50
N PRO A 31 -9.65 -74.58 30.18
CA PRO A 31 -8.77 -73.68 30.93
C PRO A 31 -8.11 -72.61 30.06
N ALA A 32 -7.67 -72.96 28.84
CA ALA A 32 -7.05 -72.00 27.93
C ALA A 32 -8.02 -70.87 27.52
N THR A 33 -9.29 -71.18 27.27
CA THR A 33 -10.30 -70.15 26.97
C THR A 33 -10.59 -69.28 28.18
N ILE A 34 -10.68 -69.85 29.39
CA ILE A 34 -10.88 -69.08 30.63
C ILE A 34 -9.70 -68.13 30.86
N LEU A 35 -8.46 -68.61 30.72
CA LEU A 35 -7.26 -67.79 30.83
C LEU A 35 -7.20 -66.72 29.73
N GLY A 36 -7.63 -67.06 28.51
CA GLY A 36 -7.73 -66.12 27.39
C GLY A 36 -8.72 -64.99 27.66
N ILE A 37 -9.93 -65.32 28.13
CA ILE A 37 -10.93 -64.31 28.53
C ILE A 37 -10.36 -63.41 29.62
N MET A 38 -9.75 -64.00 30.66
CA MET A 38 -9.17 -63.26 31.77
C MET A 38 -8.04 -62.32 31.32
N TYR A 39 -7.24 -62.72 30.33
CA TYR A 39 -6.18 -61.90 29.74
C TYR A 39 -6.71 -60.64 29.03
N PHE A 40 -7.86 -60.73 28.37
CA PHE A 40 -8.44 -59.58 27.67
C PHE A 40 -9.33 -58.70 28.56
N THR A 41 -9.94 -59.26 29.62
CA THR A 41 -10.86 -58.50 30.48
C THR A 41 -10.23 -57.98 31.77
N ASN A 42 -9.11 -58.55 32.24
CA ASN A 42 -8.49 -58.15 33.50
C ASN A 42 -7.05 -57.65 33.29
N GLU A 43 -6.84 -56.35 33.48
CA GLU A 43 -5.50 -55.74 33.32
C GLU A 43 -4.46 -56.35 34.26
N ASN A 44 -4.81 -56.66 35.52
CA ASN A 44 -3.87 -57.25 36.47
C ASN A 44 -3.41 -58.64 36.00
N PHE A 45 -4.35 -59.47 35.53
CA PHE A 45 -4.03 -60.78 34.98
C PHE A 45 -3.19 -60.65 33.70
N LYS A 46 -3.50 -59.69 32.83
CA LYS A 46 -2.72 -59.39 31.62
C LYS A 46 -1.26 -59.06 31.95
N TYR A 47 -1.00 -58.22 32.95
CA TYR A 47 0.39 -57.90 33.36
C TYR A 47 1.11 -59.09 33.98
N ILE A 48 0.44 -59.89 34.82
CA ILE A 48 1.03 -61.10 35.42
C ILE A 48 1.37 -62.11 34.33
N ALA A 49 0.44 -62.35 33.40
CA ALA A 49 0.64 -63.24 32.26
C ALA A 49 1.79 -62.75 31.37
N ASN A 50 1.83 -61.46 31.02
CA ASN A 50 2.91 -60.88 30.21
C ASN A 50 4.28 -61.02 30.88
N ASN A 51 4.38 -60.78 32.19
CA ASN A 51 5.64 -60.93 32.93
C ASN A 51 6.11 -62.37 33.04
N TYR A 52 5.18 -63.34 33.15
CA TYR A 52 5.53 -64.76 33.17
C TYR A 52 5.91 -65.28 31.78
N LEU A 53 5.16 -64.86 30.76
CA LEU A 53 5.39 -65.25 29.36
C LEU A 53 6.65 -64.61 28.78
N SER A 54 7.04 -63.41 29.22
CA SER A 54 8.29 -62.74 28.77
C SER A 54 9.57 -63.44 29.25
N GLN A 55 9.48 -64.26 30.30
CA GLN A 55 10.57 -65.08 30.83
C GLN A 55 10.64 -66.48 30.18
N SER A 56 9.68 -66.82 29.33
CA SER A 56 9.63 -68.14 28.67
C SER A 56 10.68 -68.24 27.56
N PRO A 57 11.42 -69.37 27.44
CA PRO A 57 12.44 -69.53 26.41
C PRO A 57 11.82 -69.63 25.00
N GLY A 58 12.50 -69.06 24.00
CA GLY A 58 12.11 -69.14 22.59
C GLY A 58 11.24 -67.98 22.10
N PHE A 59 10.54 -68.18 20.98
CA PHE A 59 9.81 -67.14 20.24
C PHE A 59 8.66 -66.49 21.05
N ILE A 60 8.11 -67.20 22.02
CA ILE A 60 7.04 -66.70 22.90
C ILE A 60 7.59 -65.60 23.82
N GLY A 61 8.73 -65.84 24.49
CA GLY A 61 9.34 -64.83 25.37
C GLY A 61 9.72 -63.55 24.64
N THR A 62 10.32 -63.67 23.45
CA THR A 62 10.69 -62.50 22.63
C THR A 62 9.48 -61.66 22.21
N TYR A 63 8.33 -62.28 21.95
CA TYR A 63 7.09 -61.55 21.64
C TYR A 63 6.58 -60.77 22.86
N PHE A 64 6.55 -61.42 24.03
CA PHE A 64 6.01 -60.80 25.25
C PHE A 64 6.94 -59.76 25.89
N GLN A 65 8.25 -59.79 25.58
CA GLN A 65 9.20 -58.73 25.95
C GLN A 65 8.90 -57.36 25.30
N SER A 66 8.15 -57.33 24.19
CA SER A 66 7.78 -56.07 23.51
C SER A 66 6.61 -55.32 24.16
N PHE A 67 5.89 -55.98 25.08
CA PHE A 67 4.77 -55.35 25.79
C PHE A 67 5.27 -54.63 27.05
N PRO A 68 4.83 -53.38 27.29
CA PRO A 68 5.28 -52.63 28.45
C PRO A 68 4.79 -53.26 29.75
N THR A 69 5.67 -53.30 30.76
CA THR A 69 5.28 -53.67 32.12
C THR A 69 4.43 -52.56 32.77
N ARG A 70 3.76 -52.88 33.89
CA ARG A 70 3.00 -51.88 34.66
C ARG A 70 3.90 -50.73 35.13
N GLU A 71 5.10 -51.05 35.58
CA GLU A 71 6.09 -50.07 36.03
C GLU A 71 6.55 -49.19 34.86
N GLU A 72 6.80 -49.77 33.69
CA GLU A 72 7.15 -49.01 32.49
C GLU A 72 6.01 -48.11 32.00
N LYS A 73 4.75 -48.58 32.06
CA LYS A 73 3.58 -47.78 31.69
C LYS A 73 3.44 -46.57 32.62
N GLU A 74 3.61 -46.77 33.93
CA GLU A 74 3.59 -45.68 34.92
C GLU A 74 4.80 -44.74 34.78
N ALA A 75 5.98 -45.27 34.48
CA ALA A 75 7.16 -44.45 34.18
C ALA A 75 6.95 -43.58 32.93
N ARG A 76 6.36 -44.14 31.87
CA ARG A 76 6.00 -43.39 30.65
C ARG A 76 4.98 -42.29 30.95
N LYS A 77 3.94 -42.55 31.75
CA LYS A 77 2.99 -41.51 32.18
C LYS A 77 3.70 -40.38 32.93
N LYS A 78 4.63 -40.70 33.84
CA LYS A 78 5.45 -39.70 34.55
C LYS A 78 6.34 -38.89 33.61
N LEU A 79 6.92 -39.50 32.59
CA LEU A 79 7.71 -38.78 31.57
C LEU A 79 6.83 -37.79 30.79
N VAL A 80 5.65 -38.23 30.36
CA VAL A 80 4.68 -37.37 29.65
C VAL A 80 4.22 -36.23 30.55
N ALA A 81 3.87 -36.50 31.81
CA ALA A 81 3.47 -35.49 32.78
C ALA A 81 4.59 -34.44 33.02
N ASN A 82 5.84 -34.88 33.18
CA ASN A 82 6.98 -33.96 33.31
C ASN A 82 7.21 -33.13 32.04
N TYR A 83 7.08 -33.73 30.86
CA TYR A 83 7.17 -33.00 29.60
C TYR A 83 6.10 -31.92 29.49
N LEU A 84 4.85 -32.24 29.83
CA LEU A 84 3.73 -31.29 29.80
C LEU A 84 3.92 -30.15 30.80
N LEU A 85 4.42 -30.43 32.00
CA LEU A 85 4.71 -29.42 33.02
C LEU A 85 5.84 -28.46 32.64
N ASN A 86 6.82 -28.95 31.90
CA ASN A 86 7.98 -28.16 31.46
C ASN A 86 7.76 -27.48 30.09
N THR A 87 6.62 -27.73 29.45
CA THR A 87 6.22 -27.08 28.21
C THR A 87 5.39 -25.83 28.51
N ASP A 88 5.30 -24.91 27.55
CA ASP A 88 4.42 -23.76 27.63
C ASP A 88 2.95 -24.15 27.94
N VAL A 89 2.29 -23.34 28.78
CA VAL A 89 0.94 -23.61 29.30
C VAL A 89 -0.09 -23.81 28.18
N SER A 90 0.01 -23.05 27.08
CA SER A 90 -0.88 -23.19 25.92
C SER A 90 -0.70 -24.52 25.22
N ARG A 91 0.56 -24.89 24.92
CA ARG A 91 0.86 -26.15 24.23
C ARG A 91 0.54 -27.37 25.09
N ALA A 92 0.73 -27.27 26.41
CA ALA A 92 0.34 -28.32 27.33
C ALA A 92 -1.19 -28.52 27.36
N SER A 93 -1.95 -27.41 27.36
CA SER A 93 -3.42 -27.40 27.26
C SER A 93 -3.91 -28.06 25.97
N ASP A 94 -3.34 -27.71 24.81
CA ASP A 94 -3.74 -28.30 23.52
C ASP A 94 -3.50 -29.82 23.48
N LYS A 95 -2.34 -30.28 23.95
CA LYS A 95 -2.01 -31.72 24.00
C LYS A 95 -2.92 -32.48 24.97
N LEU A 96 -3.22 -31.91 26.13
CA LEU A 96 -4.15 -32.50 27.08
C LEU A 96 -5.57 -32.56 26.53
N THR A 97 -5.98 -31.60 25.69
CA THR A 97 -7.28 -31.61 25.01
C THR A 97 -7.40 -32.80 24.05
N ILE A 98 -6.37 -33.05 23.23
CA ILE A 98 -6.32 -34.20 22.33
C ILE A 98 -6.34 -35.51 23.13
N ILE A 99 -5.50 -35.63 24.17
CA ILE A 99 -5.45 -36.82 25.02
C ILE A 99 -6.81 -37.07 25.69
N LYS A 100 -7.50 -36.02 26.16
CA LYS A 100 -8.84 -36.15 26.75
C LYS A 100 -9.88 -36.69 25.77
N GLN A 101 -9.79 -36.30 24.49
CA GLN A 101 -10.70 -36.78 23.44
C GLN A 101 -10.43 -38.24 23.07
N GLU A 102 -9.16 -38.67 23.08
CA GLU A 102 -8.75 -40.01 22.67
C GLU A 102 -8.77 -41.05 23.80
N ASP A 103 -8.37 -40.66 25.02
CA ASP A 103 -8.27 -41.52 26.20
C ASP A 103 -8.47 -40.72 27.50
N GLU A 104 -9.73 -40.66 27.97
CA GLU A 104 -10.12 -39.94 29.18
C GLU A 104 -9.46 -40.52 30.45
N ALA A 105 -9.20 -41.83 30.49
CA ALA A 105 -8.54 -42.47 31.63
C ALA A 105 -7.08 -42.04 31.74
N LEU A 106 -6.36 -41.99 30.62
CA LEU A 106 -5.00 -41.47 30.55
C LEU A 106 -4.95 -39.98 30.90
N TYR A 107 -5.87 -39.17 30.40
CA TYR A 107 -5.97 -37.75 30.75
C TYR A 107 -6.07 -37.56 32.28
N ASN A 108 -7.00 -38.26 32.93
CA ASN A 108 -7.20 -38.15 34.38
C ASN A 108 -5.97 -38.60 35.17
N ASP A 109 -5.30 -39.68 34.73
CA ASP A 109 -4.06 -40.15 35.32
C ASP A 109 -2.93 -39.10 35.17
N LEU A 110 -2.79 -38.47 34.01
CA LEU A 110 -1.79 -37.44 33.75
C LEU A 110 -2.03 -36.20 34.60
N ILE A 111 -3.27 -35.70 34.70
CA ILE A 111 -3.59 -34.55 35.56
C ILE A 111 -3.26 -34.85 37.02
N ARG A 112 -3.58 -36.06 37.51
CA ARG A 112 -3.22 -36.48 38.87
C ARG A 112 -1.71 -36.49 39.08
N ILE A 113 -0.95 -37.08 38.15
CA ILE A 113 0.52 -37.15 38.22
C ILE A 113 1.14 -35.75 38.13
N MET A 114 0.66 -34.91 37.22
CA MET A 114 1.10 -33.52 37.07
C MET A 114 0.86 -32.72 38.35
N GLY A 115 -0.33 -32.86 38.95
CA GLY A 115 -0.67 -32.20 40.22
C GLY A 115 0.22 -32.63 41.38
N GLN A 116 0.65 -33.89 41.41
CA GLN A 116 1.60 -34.41 42.39
C GLN A 116 3.03 -33.88 42.18
N ILE A 117 3.44 -33.64 40.94
CA ILE A 117 4.79 -33.13 40.62
C ILE A 117 4.86 -31.61 40.82
N ASN A 118 3.90 -30.86 40.25
CA ASN A 118 3.85 -29.41 40.33
C ASN A 118 2.38 -28.91 40.23
N SER A 119 1.75 -28.76 41.39
CA SER A 119 0.35 -28.33 41.51
C SER A 119 0.08 -26.96 40.89
N LYS A 120 0.97 -25.98 41.12
CA LYS A 120 0.81 -24.60 40.63
C LYS A 120 0.82 -24.52 39.10
N GLN A 121 1.71 -25.26 38.45
CA GLN A 121 1.76 -25.28 36.99
C GLN A 121 0.60 -26.07 36.40
N THR A 122 0.17 -27.14 37.08
CA THR A 122 -1.03 -27.92 36.69
C THR A 122 -2.29 -27.07 36.76
N GLU A 123 -2.44 -26.26 37.81
CA GLU A 123 -3.57 -25.35 37.98
C GLU A 123 -3.67 -24.34 36.83
N LYS A 124 -2.56 -23.72 36.44
CA LYS A 124 -2.52 -22.81 35.27
C LYS A 124 -2.96 -23.48 33.97
N VAL A 125 -2.51 -24.71 33.75
CA VAL A 125 -2.89 -25.50 32.56
C VAL A 125 -4.38 -25.85 32.61
N LEU A 126 -4.92 -26.23 33.78
CA LEU A 126 -6.34 -26.51 33.96
C LEU A 126 -7.22 -25.27 33.84
N GLU A 127 -6.77 -24.11 34.31
CA GLU A 127 -7.46 -22.83 34.12
C GLU A 127 -7.55 -22.48 32.64
N LEU A 128 -6.46 -22.61 31.88
CA LEU A 128 -6.47 -22.38 30.44
C LEU A 128 -7.34 -23.40 29.69
N LEU A 129 -7.30 -24.68 30.07
CA LEU A 129 -8.21 -25.71 29.53
C LEU A 129 -9.68 -25.36 29.79
N ARG A 130 -9.98 -24.89 31.00
CA ARG A 130 -11.33 -24.47 31.39
C ARG A 130 -11.76 -23.24 30.60
N ASP A 131 -10.88 -22.24 30.49
CA ASP A 131 -11.13 -21.03 29.71
C ASP A 131 -11.32 -21.34 28.21
N ASN A 132 -10.51 -22.22 27.64
CA ASN A 132 -10.65 -22.69 26.25
C ASN A 132 -11.94 -23.51 26.05
N SER A 133 -12.40 -24.26 27.05
CA SER A 133 -13.66 -25.00 27.00
C SER A 133 -14.91 -24.13 27.22
N LEU A 134 -14.75 -22.94 27.83
CA LEU A 134 -15.84 -22.04 28.20
C LEU A 134 -15.92 -20.77 27.33
N LYS A 135 -14.90 -20.42 26.54
CA LYS A 135 -14.87 -19.15 25.79
C LYS A 135 -14.80 -19.36 24.27
N LYS A 136 -15.94 -19.06 23.64
CA LYS A 136 -16.19 -18.80 22.21
C LYS A 136 -16.05 -20.00 21.28
N ASP A 137 -17.18 -20.32 20.65
CA ASP A 137 -17.33 -21.27 19.54
C ASP A 137 -16.15 -21.17 18.56
N ILE A 138 -15.55 -22.30 18.17
CA ILE A 138 -14.44 -22.37 17.20
C ILE A 138 -14.80 -21.60 15.92
N LEU A 139 -16.08 -21.57 15.56
CA LEU A 139 -16.61 -20.76 14.48
C LEU A 139 -16.34 -19.26 14.69
N THR A 140 -16.58 -18.72 15.88
CA THR A 140 -16.31 -17.31 16.21
C THR A 140 -14.82 -17.00 16.14
N LEU A 141 -13.95 -17.87 16.66
CA LEU A 141 -12.49 -17.67 16.56
C LEU A 141 -12.00 -17.73 15.11
N THR A 142 -12.53 -18.65 14.32
CA THR A 142 -12.21 -18.77 12.90
C THR A 142 -12.70 -17.53 12.14
N LEU A 143 -13.89 -17.01 12.46
CA LEU A 143 -14.41 -15.77 11.89
C LEU A 143 -13.55 -14.55 12.28
N GLU A 144 -13.20 -14.40 13.56
CA GLU A 144 -12.32 -13.33 14.05
C GLU A 144 -10.94 -13.38 13.35
N GLN A 145 -10.41 -14.59 13.12
CA GLN A 145 -9.16 -14.77 12.39
C GLN A 145 -9.28 -14.43 10.90
N ILE A 146 -10.36 -14.84 10.23
CA ILE A 146 -10.63 -14.46 8.83
C ILE A 146 -10.74 -12.94 8.70
N GLU A 147 -11.44 -12.28 9.61
CA GLU A 147 -11.57 -10.81 9.64
C GLU A 147 -10.21 -10.14 9.84
N ALA A 148 -9.38 -10.65 10.76
CA ALA A 148 -8.03 -10.15 10.99
C ALA A 148 -7.12 -10.33 9.76
N ASP A 149 -7.16 -11.50 9.12
CA ASP A 149 -6.36 -11.81 7.93
C ASP A 149 -6.78 -10.94 6.73
N ASN A 150 -8.09 -10.73 6.56
CA ASN A 150 -8.62 -9.80 5.55
C ASN A 150 -8.13 -8.37 5.80
N LYS A 151 -8.19 -7.90 7.05
CA LYS A 151 -7.70 -6.57 7.42
C LYS A 151 -6.19 -6.45 7.18
N ASN A 152 -5.39 -7.45 7.55
CA ASN A 152 -3.95 -7.47 7.30
C ASN A 152 -3.65 -7.41 5.79
N THR A 153 -4.41 -8.15 4.98
CA THR A 153 -4.30 -8.12 3.52
C THR A 153 -4.57 -6.72 2.97
N LEU A 154 -5.61 -6.03 3.45
CA LEU A 154 -5.91 -4.64 3.05
C LEU A 154 -4.78 -3.68 3.44
N VAL A 155 -4.24 -3.83 4.65
CA VAL A 155 -3.10 -3.02 5.14
C VAL A 155 -1.86 -3.24 4.28
N ASP A 156 -1.56 -4.47 3.89
CA ASP A 156 -0.39 -4.76 3.06
C ASP A 156 -0.55 -4.25 1.62
N LYS A 157 -1.76 -4.35 1.05
CA LYS A 157 -2.09 -3.70 -0.24
C LYS A 157 -1.96 -2.18 -0.15
N ALA A 158 -2.44 -1.56 0.94
CA ALA A 158 -2.32 -0.13 1.16
C ALA A 158 -0.86 0.32 1.27
N LYS A 159 -0.02 -0.43 1.99
CA LYS A 159 1.43 -0.18 2.04
C LYS A 159 2.06 -0.28 0.67
N PHE A 160 1.71 -1.29 -0.13
CA PHE A 160 2.20 -1.43 -1.50
C PHE A 160 1.81 -0.21 -2.35
N TYR A 161 0.54 0.20 -2.32
CA TYR A 161 0.07 1.40 -3.04
C TYR A 161 0.80 2.66 -2.61
N GLU A 162 1.13 2.80 -1.31
CA GLU A 162 1.93 3.93 -0.82
C GLU A 162 3.40 3.93 -1.29
N THR A 163 3.92 2.82 -1.82
CA THR A 163 5.26 2.79 -2.44
C THR A 163 5.25 3.31 -3.87
N LEU A 164 4.09 3.40 -4.51
CA LEU A 164 3.96 3.85 -5.89
C LEU A 164 4.06 5.38 -5.96
N THR A 165 4.55 5.88 -7.11
CA THR A 165 4.42 7.31 -7.42
C THR A 165 2.96 7.66 -7.62
N LEU A 166 2.57 8.92 -7.35
CA LEU A 166 1.17 9.34 -7.44
C LEU A 166 0.55 9.04 -8.82
N ALA A 167 1.28 9.32 -9.91
CA ALA A 167 0.83 9.03 -11.27
C ALA A 167 0.62 7.53 -11.53
N ASN A 168 1.54 6.68 -11.05
CA ASN A 168 1.40 5.23 -11.21
C ASN A 168 0.25 4.70 -10.35
N LEU A 169 0.06 5.23 -9.15
CA LEU A 169 -1.01 4.83 -8.25
C LEU A 169 -2.40 5.18 -8.82
N ILE A 170 -2.56 6.39 -9.34
CA ILE A 170 -3.81 6.80 -10.01
C ILE A 170 -4.10 5.87 -11.18
N LYS A 171 -3.11 5.67 -12.07
CA LYS A 171 -3.23 4.78 -13.22
C LYS A 171 -3.57 3.35 -12.83
N GLU A 172 -2.91 2.81 -11.80
CA GLU A 172 -3.16 1.46 -11.28
C GLU A 172 -4.61 1.33 -10.78
N ILE A 173 -5.11 2.31 -10.04
CA ILE A 173 -6.49 2.32 -9.55
C ILE A 173 -7.48 2.39 -10.72
N GLU A 174 -7.28 3.32 -11.66
CA GLU A 174 -8.15 3.48 -12.82
C GLU A 174 -8.19 2.22 -13.69
N GLN A 175 -7.02 1.63 -13.97
CA GLN A 175 -6.93 0.40 -14.76
C GLN A 175 -7.59 -0.79 -14.06
N ASN A 176 -7.39 -0.94 -12.76
CA ASN A 176 -8.01 -2.03 -11.99
C ASN A 176 -9.53 -1.89 -11.90
N LEU A 177 -10.04 -0.66 -11.81
CA LEU A 177 -11.48 -0.38 -11.82
C LEU A 177 -12.08 -0.56 -13.23
N MET A 178 -11.42 -0.04 -14.27
CA MET A 178 -11.89 -0.10 -15.66
C MET A 178 -11.93 -1.54 -16.20
N ASN A 179 -10.94 -2.36 -15.84
CA ASN A 179 -10.89 -3.77 -16.23
C ASN A 179 -11.70 -4.69 -15.28
N GLU A 180 -12.38 -4.13 -14.29
CA GLU A 180 -13.14 -4.85 -13.27
C GLU A 180 -12.31 -5.90 -12.49
N PHE A 181 -10.98 -5.76 -12.46
CA PHE A 181 -10.10 -6.64 -11.69
C PHE A 181 -10.25 -6.43 -10.19
N VAL A 182 -10.56 -5.20 -9.79
CA VAL A 182 -10.79 -4.83 -8.39
C VAL A 182 -12.07 -4.01 -8.31
N SER A 183 -12.92 -4.34 -7.35
CA SER A 183 -14.18 -3.60 -7.14
C SER A 183 -13.95 -2.24 -6.48
N PHE A 184 -14.89 -1.31 -6.66
CA PHE A 184 -14.91 -0.04 -5.92
C PHE A 184 -14.89 -0.23 -4.41
N ARG A 185 -15.54 -1.30 -3.92
CA ARG A 185 -15.53 -1.65 -2.49
C ARG A 185 -14.14 -1.97 -2.00
N GLU A 186 -13.43 -2.84 -2.73
CA GLU A 186 -12.09 -3.24 -2.33
C GLU A 186 -11.09 -2.08 -2.41
N ILE A 187 -11.14 -1.25 -3.46
CA ILE A 187 -10.33 -0.01 -3.52
C ILE A 187 -10.66 0.93 -2.36
N GLY A 188 -11.94 1.12 -2.02
CA GLY A 188 -12.37 1.91 -0.87
C GLY A 188 -11.74 1.43 0.44
N LEU A 189 -11.83 0.12 0.71
CA LEU A 189 -11.25 -0.50 1.89
C LEU A 189 -9.72 -0.38 1.95
N ILE A 190 -9.04 -0.53 0.81
CA ILE A 190 -7.58 -0.35 0.72
C ILE A 190 -7.20 1.12 1.00
N MET A 191 -7.87 2.07 0.33
CA MET A 191 -7.60 3.50 0.49
C MET A 191 -7.93 4.02 1.90
N GLU A 192 -8.85 3.36 2.60
CA GLU A 192 -9.13 3.63 4.01
C GLU A 192 -7.95 3.21 4.92
N GLN A 193 -7.16 2.21 4.56
CA GLN A 193 -5.95 1.85 5.32
C GLN A 193 -4.74 2.73 5.00
N MET A 194 -4.77 3.49 3.91
CA MET A 194 -3.70 4.42 3.53
C MET A 194 -3.70 5.70 4.40
N LYS A 195 -2.58 6.41 4.40
CA LYS A 195 -2.43 7.76 4.96
C LYS A 195 -3.39 8.72 4.29
N ASP A 196 -4.09 9.50 5.11
CA ASP A 196 -5.07 10.49 4.66
C ASP A 196 -4.53 11.42 3.56
N ALA A 197 -3.28 11.88 3.69
CA ALA A 197 -2.65 12.77 2.72
C ALA A 197 -2.50 12.11 1.34
N THR A 198 -2.14 10.82 1.28
CA THR A 198 -2.04 10.08 0.02
C THR A 198 -3.41 9.83 -0.57
N THR A 199 -4.37 9.40 0.25
CA THR A 199 -5.77 9.18 -0.16
C THR A 199 -6.37 10.44 -0.77
N ILE A 200 -6.23 11.60 -0.11
CA ILE A 200 -6.73 12.88 -0.63
C ILE A 200 -6.07 13.23 -1.97
N LYS A 201 -4.75 13.08 -2.08
CA LYS A 201 -4.02 13.37 -3.33
C LYS A 201 -4.48 12.49 -4.49
N VAL A 202 -4.72 11.21 -4.26
CA VAL A 202 -5.23 10.30 -5.28
C VAL A 202 -6.65 10.70 -5.69
N LEU A 203 -7.57 10.81 -4.72
CA LEU A 203 -8.97 11.14 -4.98
C LEU A 203 -9.14 12.49 -5.68
N LYS A 204 -8.24 13.46 -5.46
CA LYS A 204 -8.26 14.76 -6.14
C LYS A 204 -8.20 14.62 -7.67
N HIS A 205 -7.45 13.64 -8.17
CA HIS A 205 -7.20 13.47 -9.60
C HIS A 205 -8.10 12.41 -10.26
N LEU A 206 -8.93 11.71 -9.48
CA LEU A 206 -9.92 10.79 -10.03
C LEU A 206 -11.21 11.53 -10.39
N ASP A 207 -11.96 10.96 -11.33
CA ASP A 207 -13.30 11.44 -11.65
C ASP A 207 -14.19 11.55 -10.40
N GLU A 208 -15.09 12.54 -10.40
CA GLU A 208 -15.93 12.84 -9.24
C GLU A 208 -16.88 11.68 -8.88
N ASP A 209 -17.43 10.99 -9.89
CA ASP A 209 -18.24 9.77 -9.67
C ASP A 209 -17.41 8.65 -9.06
N VAL A 210 -16.22 8.39 -9.60
CA VAL A 210 -15.29 7.37 -9.09
C VAL A 210 -14.92 7.67 -7.64
N THR A 211 -14.56 8.92 -7.34
CA THR A 211 -14.23 9.39 -6.00
C THR A 211 -15.38 9.16 -5.02
N THR A 212 -16.60 9.53 -5.42
CA THR A 212 -17.80 9.35 -4.59
C THR A 212 -18.08 7.88 -4.31
N ARG A 213 -17.95 7.03 -5.33
CA ARG A 213 -18.14 5.58 -5.20
C ARG A 213 -17.09 4.94 -4.30
N ILE A 214 -15.81 5.31 -4.43
CA ILE A 214 -14.74 4.83 -3.55
C ILE A 214 -15.01 5.25 -2.09
N LEU A 215 -15.29 6.54 -1.85
CA LEU A 215 -15.52 7.07 -0.50
C LEU A 215 -16.74 6.46 0.18
N SER A 216 -17.81 6.17 -0.56
CA SER A 216 -19.01 5.54 0.01
C SER A 216 -18.77 4.14 0.58
N ASN A 217 -17.67 3.48 0.18
CA ASN A 217 -17.26 2.17 0.66
C ASN A 217 -16.32 2.21 1.87
N PHE A 218 -16.01 3.39 2.42
CA PHE A 218 -15.26 3.49 3.68
C PHE A 218 -16.14 2.99 4.85
N GLU A 219 -15.56 2.14 5.69
CA GLU A 219 -16.18 1.62 6.91
C GLU A 219 -16.27 2.70 7.98
N SER A 220 -15.19 3.46 8.19
CA SER A 220 -15.15 4.58 9.12
C SER A 220 -15.81 5.83 8.54
N LYS A 221 -17.00 6.15 9.04
CA LYS A 221 -17.71 7.39 8.70
C LYS A 221 -16.97 8.65 9.15
N GLU A 222 -16.23 8.57 10.25
CA GLU A 222 -15.37 9.67 10.69
C GLU A 222 -14.26 9.96 9.67
N LYS A 223 -13.52 8.91 9.25
CA LYS A 223 -12.45 9.07 8.26
C LYS A 223 -13.02 9.51 6.91
N GLN A 224 -14.13 8.92 6.46
CA GLN A 224 -14.84 9.32 5.25
C GLN A 224 -15.15 10.83 5.26
N GLY A 225 -15.79 11.32 6.33
CA GLY A 225 -16.15 12.73 6.48
C GLY A 225 -14.93 13.66 6.48
N LYS A 226 -13.87 13.27 7.20
CA LYS A 226 -12.60 14.01 7.24
C LYS A 226 -11.95 14.13 5.86
N ILE A 227 -11.85 13.02 5.12
CA ILE A 227 -11.27 13.00 3.77
C ILE A 227 -12.09 13.85 2.82
N GLN A 228 -13.42 13.72 2.85
CA GLN A 228 -14.32 14.50 2.01
C GLN A 228 -14.22 16.00 2.28
N GLN A 229 -14.21 16.40 3.56
CA GLN A 229 -14.03 17.80 3.94
C GLN A 229 -12.69 18.35 3.44
N ASN A 230 -11.60 17.61 3.63
CA ASN A 230 -10.28 18.04 3.18
C ASN A 230 -10.19 18.12 1.65
N LEU A 231 -10.89 17.23 0.93
CA LEU A 231 -10.96 17.27 -0.53
C LEU A 231 -11.70 18.53 -1.01
N HIS A 232 -12.81 18.90 -0.38
CA HIS A 232 -13.52 20.16 -0.67
C HIS A 232 -12.63 21.37 -0.40
N GLN A 233 -11.99 21.44 0.77
CA GLN A 233 -11.06 22.53 1.10
C GLN A 233 -9.90 22.64 0.11
N LEU A 234 -9.38 21.51 -0.37
CA LEU A 234 -8.33 21.48 -1.37
C LEU A 234 -8.81 22.04 -2.71
N LYS A 235 -10.00 21.63 -3.18
CA LYS A 235 -10.62 22.14 -4.42
C LYS A 235 -10.94 23.63 -4.34
N ASP A 236 -11.49 24.10 -3.21
CA ASP A 236 -11.78 25.52 -3.00
C ASP A 236 -10.51 26.36 -3.02
N LYS A 237 -9.45 25.85 -2.37
CA LYS A 237 -8.15 26.50 -2.37
C LYS A 237 -7.53 26.54 -3.77
N GLU A 238 -7.60 25.46 -4.51
CA GLU A 238 -7.14 25.42 -5.90
C GLU A 238 -7.87 26.44 -6.77
N LEU A 239 -9.19 26.53 -6.68
CA LEU A 239 -9.97 27.55 -7.37
C LEU A 239 -9.53 28.98 -6.98
N SER A 240 -9.23 29.22 -5.70
CA SER A 240 -8.71 30.51 -5.25
C SER A 240 -7.34 30.85 -5.85
N LEU A 241 -6.48 29.85 -6.03
CA LEU A 241 -5.15 29.99 -6.65
C LEU A 241 -5.27 30.22 -8.15
N MET A 242 -6.19 29.55 -8.83
CA MET A 242 -6.51 29.80 -10.24
C MET A 242 -7.00 31.24 -10.44
N ASN A 243 -7.87 31.73 -9.56
CA ASN A 243 -8.34 33.12 -9.61
C ASN A 243 -7.18 34.11 -9.34
N ALA A 244 -6.27 33.77 -8.42
CA ALA A 244 -5.07 34.58 -8.19
C ALA A 244 -4.17 34.64 -9.43
N ALA A 245 -4.01 33.52 -10.15
CA ALA A 245 -3.27 33.47 -11.41
C ALA A 245 -3.81 34.47 -12.45
N GLN A 246 -5.14 34.58 -12.57
CA GLN A 246 -5.79 35.54 -13.47
C GLN A 246 -5.52 37.00 -13.07
N ILE A 247 -5.41 37.29 -11.78
CA ILE A 247 -5.02 38.63 -11.29
C ILE A 247 -3.56 38.91 -11.63
N TYR A 248 -2.69 37.91 -11.41
CA TYR A 248 -1.26 38.03 -11.69
C TYR A 248 -0.95 38.26 -13.17
N ASN A 249 -1.83 37.88 -14.09
CA ASN A 249 -1.66 38.19 -15.51
C ASN A 249 -1.63 39.70 -15.81
N GLY A 250 -2.17 40.55 -14.94
CA GLY A 250 -2.14 42.01 -15.06
C GLY A 250 -1.11 42.71 -14.16
N GLU A 251 -0.32 41.96 -13.39
CA GLU A 251 0.64 42.50 -12.41
C GLU A 251 2.01 42.73 -13.05
N LYS A 252 2.83 43.59 -12.43
CA LYS A 252 4.19 43.88 -12.94
C LYS A 252 5.13 42.69 -12.74
N ILE A 253 5.96 42.40 -13.75
CA ILE A 253 6.91 41.27 -13.74
C ILE A 253 7.86 41.32 -12.54
N GLU A 254 8.35 42.50 -12.15
CA GLU A 254 9.27 42.64 -11.01
C GLU A 254 8.57 42.31 -9.69
N THR A 255 7.28 42.60 -9.58
CA THR A 255 6.47 42.20 -8.43
C THR A 255 6.27 40.69 -8.44
N LEU A 256 5.86 40.12 -9.57
CA LEU A 256 5.64 38.68 -9.73
C LEU A 256 6.89 37.86 -9.42
N ALA A 257 8.05 38.27 -9.93
CA ALA A 257 9.32 37.58 -9.68
C ALA A 257 9.70 37.56 -8.20
N LYS A 258 9.34 38.60 -7.43
CA LYS A 258 9.57 38.65 -5.99
C LYS A 258 8.56 37.83 -5.19
N GLU A 259 7.30 37.84 -5.61
CA GLU A 259 6.22 37.17 -4.87
C GLU A 259 6.11 35.67 -5.17
N LEU A 260 6.44 35.27 -6.40
CA LEU A 260 6.29 33.90 -6.90
C LEU A 260 7.64 33.20 -7.13
N GLY A 261 8.75 33.92 -6.93
CA GLY A 261 10.11 33.40 -7.11
C GLY A 261 10.69 32.65 -5.91
N ASP A 262 9.92 32.46 -4.84
CA ASP A 262 10.29 31.66 -3.69
C ASP A 262 9.07 31.08 -2.95
N GLU A 263 9.30 30.29 -1.90
CA GLU A 263 8.22 29.66 -1.11
C GLU A 263 7.76 30.52 0.10
N LYS A 264 8.03 31.84 0.13
CA LYS A 264 7.66 32.70 1.27
C LYS A 264 6.16 33.01 1.29
N LYS A 265 5.57 33.30 0.12
CA LYS A 265 4.14 33.66 0.00
C LYS A 265 3.26 32.43 -0.22
N TYR A 266 3.71 31.53 -1.08
CA TYR A 266 3.00 30.31 -1.46
C TYR A 266 3.91 29.11 -1.35
N LYS A 267 3.36 27.95 -1.03
CA LYS A 267 4.10 26.69 -1.08
C LYS A 267 4.35 26.28 -2.53
N LEU A 268 5.38 25.47 -2.76
CA LEU A 268 5.68 24.96 -4.11
C LEU A 268 4.46 24.37 -4.82
N ASP A 269 3.68 23.53 -4.15
CA ASP A 269 2.48 22.90 -4.73
C ASP A 269 1.42 23.93 -5.17
N GLU A 270 1.34 25.07 -4.47
CA GLU A 270 0.41 26.16 -4.77
C GLU A 270 0.90 27.01 -5.94
N LEU A 271 2.23 27.24 -6.00
CA LEU A 271 2.86 27.95 -7.11
C LEU A 271 2.68 27.20 -8.43
N ILE A 272 2.70 25.86 -8.42
CA ILE A 272 2.42 25.07 -9.62
C ILE A 272 1.01 25.37 -10.15
N VAL A 273 0.01 25.42 -9.27
CA VAL A 273 -1.37 25.76 -9.65
C VAL A 273 -1.42 27.17 -10.22
N ILE A 274 -0.77 28.14 -9.57
CA ILE A 274 -0.73 29.53 -10.06
C ILE A 274 -0.10 29.59 -11.46
N PHE A 275 1.15 29.12 -11.62
CA PHE A 275 1.87 29.22 -12.89
C PHE A 275 1.22 28.44 -14.02
N ARG A 276 0.62 27.27 -13.76
CA ARG A 276 -0.10 26.52 -14.81
C ARG A 276 -1.38 27.22 -15.27
N ASN A 277 -1.90 28.18 -14.51
CA ASN A 277 -3.13 28.92 -14.83
C ASN A 277 -2.89 30.41 -15.15
N MET A 278 -1.64 30.84 -15.21
CA MET A 278 -1.25 32.15 -15.72
C MET A 278 -1.10 32.11 -17.25
N ASP A 279 -1.00 33.27 -17.88
CA ASP A 279 -0.71 33.40 -19.30
C ASP A 279 0.73 32.97 -19.58
N LEU A 280 0.96 32.36 -20.74
CA LEU A 280 2.28 31.85 -21.15
C LEU A 280 3.34 32.97 -21.13
N LEU A 281 2.96 34.14 -21.64
CA LEU A 281 3.82 35.33 -21.70
C LEU A 281 4.26 35.76 -20.30
N GLN A 282 3.30 35.92 -19.39
CA GLN A 282 3.53 36.38 -18.02
C GLN A 282 4.37 35.38 -17.24
N THR A 283 4.06 34.09 -17.39
CA THR A 283 4.82 32.99 -16.81
C THR A 283 6.28 33.03 -17.26
N ALA A 284 6.54 33.07 -18.57
CA ALA A 284 7.89 33.03 -19.12
C ALA A 284 8.72 34.26 -18.72
N LYS A 285 8.12 35.46 -18.77
CA LYS A 285 8.76 36.70 -18.31
C LYS A 285 9.10 36.63 -16.81
N THR A 286 8.17 36.14 -15.99
CA THR A 286 8.38 36.00 -14.54
C THR A 286 9.53 35.05 -14.25
N PHE A 287 9.57 33.86 -14.87
CA PHE A 287 10.67 32.91 -14.73
C PHE A 287 12.03 33.52 -15.08
N ASN A 288 12.10 34.31 -16.17
CA ASN A 288 13.35 34.97 -16.57
C ASN A 288 13.83 36.07 -15.62
N ARG A 289 12.95 36.58 -14.75
CA ARG A 289 13.27 37.60 -13.74
C ARG A 289 13.48 37.03 -12.34
N MET A 290 13.25 35.74 -12.12
CA MET A 290 13.58 35.07 -10.88
C MET A 290 15.11 34.98 -10.70
N GLU A 291 15.59 35.19 -9.48
CA GLU A 291 17.03 35.17 -9.18
C GLU A 291 17.56 33.74 -8.94
N ASP A 292 16.75 32.87 -8.31
CA ASP A 292 17.17 31.53 -7.91
C ASP A 292 16.92 30.50 -9.03
N ALA A 293 17.98 30.14 -9.75
CA ALA A 293 17.94 29.12 -10.80
C ALA A 293 17.62 27.70 -10.28
N GLN A 294 17.99 27.37 -9.05
CA GLN A 294 17.66 26.06 -8.46
C GLN A 294 16.17 25.98 -8.18
N PHE A 295 15.59 27.05 -7.64
CA PHE A 295 14.15 27.15 -7.43
C PHE A 295 13.37 27.07 -8.75
N GLN A 296 13.78 27.81 -9.78
CA GLN A 296 13.18 27.74 -11.12
C GLN A 296 13.16 26.30 -11.65
N SER A 297 14.29 25.60 -11.57
CA SER A 297 14.39 24.20 -12.03
C SER A 297 13.49 23.26 -11.23
N LYS A 298 13.39 23.46 -9.92
CA LYS A 298 12.51 22.68 -9.03
C LYS A 298 11.04 22.90 -9.40
N LEU A 299 10.65 24.14 -9.62
CA LEU A 299 9.29 24.52 -9.99
C LEU A 299 8.90 23.97 -11.37
N LEU A 300 9.76 24.11 -12.39
CA LEU A 300 9.54 23.53 -13.71
C LEU A 300 9.42 22.01 -13.69
N SER A 301 10.28 21.32 -12.92
CA SER A 301 10.19 19.87 -12.74
C SER A 301 8.83 19.47 -12.15
N LYS A 302 8.35 20.22 -11.16
CA LYS A 302 7.07 19.94 -10.52
C LYS A 302 5.87 20.32 -11.37
N MET A 303 5.97 21.36 -12.19
CA MET A 303 4.99 21.65 -13.24
C MET A 303 4.90 20.49 -14.24
N LYS A 304 6.02 19.89 -14.64
CA LYS A 304 6.00 18.72 -15.53
C LYS A 304 5.36 17.50 -14.88
N GLU A 305 5.59 17.27 -13.59
CA GLU A 305 4.88 16.22 -12.84
C GLU A 305 3.36 16.45 -12.82
N ALA A 306 2.92 17.69 -12.59
CA ALA A 306 1.50 18.04 -12.60
C ALA A 306 0.88 17.93 -14.01
N GLU A 307 1.62 18.30 -15.05
CA GLU A 307 1.22 18.11 -16.45
C GLU A 307 0.99 16.63 -16.80
N ILE A 308 1.77 15.72 -16.23
CA ILE A 308 1.56 14.26 -16.43
C ILE A 308 0.25 13.80 -15.79
N LEU A 309 -0.11 14.38 -14.64
CA LEU A 309 -1.35 14.05 -13.92
C LEU A 309 -2.58 14.66 -14.58
N GLU A 310 -2.44 15.84 -15.18
CA GLU A 310 -3.52 16.62 -15.76
C GLU A 310 -3.11 17.08 -17.18
N PRO A 311 -3.02 16.16 -18.15
CA PRO A 311 -2.44 16.44 -19.46
C PRO A 311 -3.24 17.45 -20.28
N ASP A 312 -4.54 17.61 -20.05
CA ASP A 312 -5.37 18.52 -20.84
C ASP A 312 -5.62 19.86 -20.14
N GLN A 313 -4.96 20.12 -19.00
CA GLN A 313 -5.19 21.32 -18.19
C GLN A 313 -3.94 22.21 -18.10
N GLY A 314 -4.18 23.53 -18.08
CA GLY A 314 -3.16 24.55 -17.85
C GLY A 314 -2.04 24.62 -18.90
N LEU A 315 -1.01 25.41 -18.60
CA LEU A 315 0.17 25.57 -19.44
C LEU A 315 1.01 24.30 -19.51
N LYS A 316 1.57 24.07 -20.70
CA LYS A 316 2.58 23.04 -20.94
C LYS A 316 3.96 23.51 -20.54
N THR A 317 4.69 22.68 -19.80
CA THR A 317 6.03 23.01 -19.33
C THR A 317 6.99 23.25 -20.49
N ASP A 318 6.85 22.50 -21.58
CA ASP A 318 7.68 22.63 -22.77
C ASP A 318 7.44 23.96 -23.51
N ASP A 319 6.18 24.44 -23.55
CA ASP A 319 5.85 25.76 -24.08
C ASP A 319 6.46 26.88 -23.23
N VAL A 320 6.39 26.76 -21.90
CA VAL A 320 7.02 27.71 -20.97
C VAL A 320 8.53 27.76 -21.18
N LEU A 321 9.20 26.60 -21.29
CA LEU A 321 10.64 26.52 -21.54
C LEU A 321 11.04 27.16 -22.87
N LEU A 322 10.24 26.94 -23.93
CA LEU A 322 10.46 27.56 -25.22
C LEU A 322 10.29 29.08 -25.15
N ALA A 323 9.22 29.56 -24.52
CA ALA A 323 8.98 30.98 -24.32
C ALA A 323 10.10 31.65 -23.49
N MET A 324 10.54 31.01 -22.41
CA MET A 324 11.68 31.48 -21.60
C MET A 324 12.94 31.65 -22.46
N ARG A 325 13.24 30.67 -23.33
CA ARG A 325 14.38 30.72 -24.24
C ARG A 325 14.29 31.88 -25.22
N LEU A 326 13.11 32.12 -25.80
CA LEU A 326 12.89 33.23 -26.73
C LEU A 326 13.16 34.58 -26.05
N PHE A 327 12.62 34.78 -24.84
CA PHE A 327 12.86 36.01 -24.09
C PHE A 327 14.31 36.17 -23.64
N ARG A 328 14.99 35.08 -23.25
CA ARG A 328 16.42 35.14 -22.93
C ARG A 328 17.25 35.54 -24.14
N GLN A 329 16.97 34.96 -25.32
CA GLN A 329 17.65 35.34 -26.57
C GLN A 329 17.38 36.79 -26.95
N HIS A 330 16.15 37.28 -26.74
CA HIS A 330 15.82 38.68 -26.96
C HIS A 330 16.62 39.60 -26.02
N ASP A 331 16.64 39.32 -24.73
CA ASP A 331 17.36 40.11 -23.73
C ASP A 331 18.88 40.09 -23.98
N GLU A 332 19.44 38.95 -24.40
CA GLU A 332 20.84 38.83 -24.83
C GLU A 332 21.14 39.72 -26.04
N ARG A 333 20.28 39.71 -27.06
CA ARG A 333 20.44 40.59 -28.23
C ARG A 333 20.36 42.05 -27.83
N VAL A 334 19.39 42.45 -27.00
CA VAL A 334 19.29 43.82 -26.48
C VAL A 334 20.59 44.20 -25.75
N ASN A 335 21.09 43.34 -24.87
CA ASN A 335 22.34 43.58 -24.14
C ASN A 335 23.57 43.73 -25.05
N ASP A 336 23.68 42.91 -26.09
CA ASP A 336 24.78 43.03 -27.05
C ASP A 336 24.70 44.32 -27.84
N LEU A 337 23.49 44.74 -28.23
CA LEU A 337 23.29 46.02 -28.89
C LEU A 337 23.60 47.18 -27.95
N ILE A 338 23.26 47.11 -26.66
CA ILE A 338 23.68 48.12 -25.67
C ILE A 338 25.20 48.21 -25.56
N LYS A 339 25.93 47.09 -25.56
CA LYS A 339 27.41 47.10 -25.49
C LYS A 339 28.04 47.82 -26.70
N VAL A 340 27.44 47.65 -27.87
CA VAL A 340 27.91 48.25 -29.13
C VAL A 340 27.47 49.72 -29.22
N TYR A 341 26.21 50.02 -28.90
CA TYR A 341 25.59 51.33 -29.14
C TYR A 341 25.56 52.27 -27.93
N GLY A 342 25.81 51.77 -26.72
CA GLY A 342 25.94 52.61 -25.51
C GLY A 342 27.13 53.58 -25.55
N LYS A 343 27.98 53.50 -26.59
CA LYS A 343 29.07 54.44 -26.87
C LYS A 343 28.73 55.47 -27.95
N MET A 344 27.53 55.39 -28.54
CA MET A 344 27.06 56.29 -29.60
C MET A 344 26.40 57.55 -29.02
N THR A 345 26.26 58.59 -29.85
CA THR A 345 25.52 59.80 -29.50
C THR A 345 24.00 59.55 -29.53
N ALA A 346 23.22 60.40 -28.84
CA ALA A 346 21.77 60.29 -28.82
C ALA A 346 21.15 60.31 -30.23
N GLN A 347 21.71 61.09 -31.17
CA GLN A 347 21.26 61.14 -32.56
C GLN A 347 21.48 59.80 -33.30
N GLN A 348 22.65 59.19 -33.12
CA GLN A 348 22.96 57.91 -33.76
C GLN A 348 22.06 56.77 -33.26
N ILE A 349 21.73 56.80 -31.96
CA ILE A 349 20.77 55.86 -31.37
C ILE A 349 19.37 56.12 -31.94
N ALA A 350 18.95 57.38 -32.06
CA ALA A 350 17.65 57.74 -32.65
C ALA A 350 17.52 57.24 -34.11
N ASP A 351 18.55 57.44 -34.94
CA ASP A 351 18.56 56.95 -36.33
C ASP A 351 18.46 55.41 -36.40
N LEU A 352 19.11 54.69 -35.48
CA LEU A 352 19.01 53.23 -35.37
C LEU A 352 17.60 52.79 -35.00
N ILE A 353 16.99 53.45 -34.01
CA ILE A 353 15.63 53.17 -33.55
C ILE A 353 14.63 53.40 -34.68
N GLU A 354 14.79 54.49 -35.43
CA GLU A 354 13.97 54.74 -36.63
C GLU A 354 14.10 53.61 -37.65
N ASN A 355 15.31 53.13 -37.91
CA ASN A 355 15.53 52.03 -38.85
C ASN A 355 14.89 50.72 -38.38
N LEU A 356 14.98 50.41 -37.08
CA LEU A 356 14.33 49.23 -36.48
C LEU A 356 12.79 49.35 -36.46
N TYR A 357 12.25 50.57 -36.31
CA TYR A 357 10.81 50.82 -36.30
C TYR A 357 10.16 50.88 -37.68
N LYS A 358 10.86 51.48 -38.65
CA LYS A 358 10.39 51.69 -40.03
C LYS A 358 10.69 50.47 -40.93
N GLY A 359 11.65 49.63 -40.55
CA GLY A 359 11.98 48.42 -41.29
C GLY A 359 10.87 47.35 -41.23
N ASN A 360 10.72 46.57 -42.31
CA ASN A 360 9.99 45.29 -42.31
C ASN A 360 10.86 44.20 -41.65
N GLY A 361 11.36 44.50 -40.45
CA GLY A 361 12.44 43.80 -39.77
C GLY A 361 12.20 42.32 -39.49
N ASN A 362 13.19 41.68 -38.86
CA ASN A 362 13.09 40.26 -38.52
C ASN A 362 11.90 40.02 -37.58
N ILE A 363 11.03 39.09 -37.95
CA ILE A 363 9.90 38.64 -37.15
C ILE A 363 10.22 37.23 -36.67
N ILE A 364 10.49 37.07 -35.39
CA ILE A 364 10.51 35.75 -34.77
C ILE A 364 9.08 35.48 -34.30
N LYS A 365 8.38 34.61 -35.02
CA LYS A 365 7.06 34.13 -34.63
C LYS A 365 7.17 32.67 -34.25
N GLU A 366 6.87 32.37 -33.00
CA GLU A 366 6.75 31.00 -32.52
C GLU A 366 5.30 30.72 -32.15
N THR A 367 4.82 29.53 -32.52
CA THR A 367 3.45 29.08 -32.21
C THR A 367 3.52 27.90 -31.27
N PHE A 368 2.75 27.98 -30.19
CA PHE A 368 2.79 27.04 -29.08
C PHE A 368 1.66 26.01 -29.19
N SER A 369 1.71 25.00 -28.31
CA SER A 369 0.75 23.89 -28.30
C SER A 369 -0.69 24.36 -28.14
N ASN A 370 -0.91 25.45 -27.42
CA ASN A 370 -2.21 26.10 -27.19
C ASN A 370 -2.67 27.00 -28.37
N LYS A 371 -1.95 27.02 -29.49
CA LYS A 371 -2.16 27.88 -30.67
C LYS A 371 -1.94 29.38 -30.43
N GLU A 372 -1.48 29.77 -29.24
CA GLU A 372 -0.97 31.12 -29.05
C GLU A 372 0.33 31.29 -29.83
N SER A 373 0.66 32.53 -30.16
CA SER A 373 1.93 32.83 -30.80
C SER A 373 2.59 34.02 -30.13
N ILE A 374 3.86 33.86 -29.77
CA ILE A 374 4.70 34.98 -29.36
C ILE A 374 5.38 35.49 -30.61
N THR A 375 5.23 36.77 -30.86
CA THR A 375 5.88 37.47 -31.97
C THR A 375 6.84 38.49 -31.38
N ILE A 376 8.13 38.34 -31.68
CA ILE A 376 9.17 39.30 -31.33
C ILE A 376 9.61 39.96 -32.63
N THR A 377 9.52 41.28 -32.68
CA THR A 377 9.83 42.11 -33.83
C THR A 377 11.02 43.02 -33.53
N ASP A 378 11.61 43.57 -34.59
CA ASP A 378 12.65 44.60 -34.44
C ASP A 378 12.14 45.86 -33.70
N LYS A 379 10.82 46.11 -33.66
CA LYS A 379 10.21 47.15 -32.83
C LYS A 379 10.35 46.85 -31.34
N ASP A 380 10.14 45.60 -30.94
CA ASP A 380 10.29 45.17 -29.55
C ASP A 380 11.74 45.30 -29.09
N LEU A 381 12.67 45.01 -30.00
CA LEU A 381 14.11 45.18 -29.79
C LEU A 381 14.51 46.67 -29.68
N ALA A 382 13.91 47.55 -30.48
CA ALA A 382 14.08 49.00 -30.37
C ALA A 382 13.55 49.55 -29.03
N LEU A 383 12.36 49.10 -28.61
CA LEU A 383 11.78 49.44 -27.31
C LEU A 383 12.64 48.93 -26.15
N GLY A 384 13.14 47.69 -26.23
CA GLY A 384 14.05 47.11 -25.26
C GLY A 384 15.35 47.91 -25.12
N LEU A 385 15.94 48.32 -26.25
CA LEU A 385 17.08 49.23 -26.29
C LEU A 385 16.77 50.55 -25.57
N LEU A 386 15.67 51.23 -25.91
CA LEU A 386 15.29 52.49 -25.26
C LEU A 386 15.10 52.37 -23.76
N ARG A 387 14.44 51.32 -23.28
CA ARG A 387 14.18 51.10 -21.85
C ARG A 387 15.45 50.84 -21.06
N SER A 388 16.45 50.27 -21.70
CA SER A 388 17.74 49.96 -21.08
C SER A 388 18.69 51.17 -20.97
N LEU A 389 18.40 52.28 -21.67
CA LEU A 389 19.18 53.51 -21.59
C LEU A 389 18.91 54.24 -20.27
N LYS A 390 19.90 55.00 -19.81
CA LYS A 390 19.73 55.93 -18.68
C LYS A 390 18.66 56.98 -19.03
N GLU A 391 17.83 57.37 -18.06
CA GLU A 391 16.72 58.31 -18.25
C GLU A 391 17.08 59.57 -19.06
N LYS A 392 18.24 60.19 -18.75
CA LYS A 392 18.72 61.37 -19.49
C LYS A 392 18.96 61.06 -20.97
N THR A 393 19.66 59.97 -21.26
CA THR A 393 19.97 59.55 -22.64
C THR A 393 18.69 59.11 -23.36
N GLN A 394 17.77 58.43 -22.67
CA GLN A 394 16.48 58.05 -23.22
C GLN A 394 15.68 59.29 -23.65
N ALA A 395 15.62 60.33 -22.81
CA ALA A 395 14.94 61.59 -23.14
C ALA A 395 15.60 62.32 -24.33
N GLU A 396 16.94 62.35 -24.39
CA GLU A 396 17.70 62.93 -25.50
C GLU A 396 17.47 62.18 -26.82
N VAL A 397 17.39 60.84 -26.78
CA VAL A 397 17.08 60.00 -27.94
C VAL A 397 15.65 60.24 -28.41
N ILE A 398 14.67 60.28 -27.50
CA ILE A 398 13.26 60.53 -27.85
C ILE A 398 13.09 61.91 -28.51
N ALA A 399 13.80 62.92 -28.01
CA ALA A 399 13.77 64.26 -28.59
C ALA A 399 14.41 64.35 -29.99
N ALA A 400 15.31 63.43 -30.31
CA ALA A 400 15.99 63.33 -31.60
C ALA A 400 15.21 62.52 -32.66
N LEU A 401 14.16 61.78 -32.26
CA LEU A 401 13.26 61.05 -33.17
C LEU A 401 12.28 61.99 -33.87
N GLU A 402 11.79 61.61 -35.06
CA GLU A 402 10.68 62.31 -35.71
C GLU A 402 9.48 62.48 -34.75
N SER A 403 8.89 63.69 -34.72
CA SER A 403 7.89 64.10 -33.71
C SER A 403 6.73 63.12 -33.53
N LYS A 404 6.29 62.44 -34.60
CA LYS A 404 5.20 61.46 -34.56
C LYS A 404 5.65 60.13 -33.95
N LEU A 405 6.86 59.67 -34.30
CA LEU A 405 7.43 58.42 -33.81
C LEU A 405 7.86 58.55 -32.35
N GLY A 406 8.48 59.67 -31.97
CA GLY A 406 8.84 59.96 -30.59
C GLY A 406 7.63 60.00 -29.65
N SER A 407 6.49 60.54 -30.11
CA SER A 407 5.23 60.54 -29.34
C SER A 407 4.65 59.13 -29.18
N GLU A 408 4.69 58.32 -30.23
CA GLU A 408 4.20 56.93 -30.20
C GLU A 408 5.03 56.05 -29.27
N ILE A 409 6.36 56.13 -29.38
CA ILE A 409 7.30 55.39 -28.53
C ILE A 409 7.18 55.84 -27.06
N SER A 410 7.09 57.15 -26.80
CA SER A 410 6.91 57.66 -25.44
C SER A 410 5.62 57.11 -24.78
N LYS A 411 4.55 56.94 -25.56
CA LYS A 411 3.30 56.34 -25.07
C LYS A 411 3.46 54.86 -24.75
N GLN A 412 4.22 54.11 -25.55
CA GLN A 412 4.48 52.68 -25.29
C GLN A 412 5.46 52.44 -24.14
N LEU A 413 6.43 53.33 -23.93
CA LEU A 413 7.38 53.27 -22.82
C LEU A 413 6.71 53.48 -21.45
N THR A 414 5.55 54.15 -21.43
CA THR A 414 4.79 54.45 -20.20
C THR A 414 3.69 53.43 -19.90
N MET A 415 3.44 52.49 -20.82
CA MET A 415 2.54 51.36 -20.58
C MET A 415 3.30 50.24 -19.82
N PRO A 416 2.63 49.56 -18.86
CA PRO A 416 3.18 48.36 -18.24
C PRO A 416 3.38 47.24 -19.28
N ASP A 417 4.40 46.41 -19.05
CA ASP A 417 4.90 45.37 -19.97
C ASP A 417 4.10 44.07 -20.04
#